data_AF-A0AAD9TNJ7-F1
#
_entry.id   AF-A0AAD9TNJ7-F1
#
_cell.length_a   1.000
_cell.length_b   1.000
_cell.length_c   1.000
_cell.angle_alpha   90.00
_cell.angle_beta   90.00
_cell.angle_gamma   90.00
#
_symmetry.space_group_name_H-M   'P 1'
#
loop_
_entity.id
_entity.type
_entity.pdbx_description
1 polymer ?
#
loop_
_entity_poly.entity_id
_entity_poly.type
_entity_poly.pdbx_seq_one_letter_code
_entity_poly.pdbx_strand_id
1 'polypeptide(L)'
;MLNMVSLLPHCTKDNKVESKSSKGTTLNELVELKCCSSCLFFECRKHKDLYLWMAKCPSVPSVKFIVNAVHTMEELKLTGNHLRGSRPLLSFSSNFDNDAHWKLVKEMITQIFGIPKDHRKSKPYHDHVFNFSIVDGHIWFRNYQITVPHNESVKVARGGLEKMTLIEVGPRFCLNPIKIFGGSFGGPTLYENPLYVSPNQIRALEKRQKAGKYAKKVKAKKRRKMHELSNPLEPNEFADMWKE
;
A
#
# COMPACT_ATOMS: atom_id res chain seq x y z
N MET A 1 -2.74 -8.95 -5.02
CA MET A 1 -1.79 -9.98 -5.50
C MET A 1 -2.09 -10.40 -6.94
N LEU A 2 -3.28 -10.92 -7.27
CA LEU A 2 -3.60 -11.38 -8.64
C LEU A 2 -3.36 -10.32 -9.72
N ASN A 3 -3.75 -9.06 -9.48
CA ASN A 3 -3.50 -7.97 -10.42
C ASN A 3 -2.01 -7.70 -10.66
N MET A 4 -1.14 -7.95 -9.67
CA MET A 4 0.32 -7.81 -9.89
C MET A 4 0.86 -8.94 -10.77
N VAL A 5 0.34 -10.16 -10.60
CA VAL A 5 0.70 -11.32 -11.43
C VAL A 5 0.19 -11.15 -12.87
N SER A 6 -0.95 -10.48 -13.08
CA SER A 6 -1.44 -10.19 -14.45
C SER A 6 -0.62 -9.09 -15.12
N LEU A 7 -0.17 -8.08 -14.37
CA LEU A 7 0.63 -6.96 -14.86
C LEU A 7 2.08 -7.34 -15.18
N LEU A 8 2.69 -8.24 -14.40
CA LEU A 8 4.10 -8.61 -14.54
C LEU A 8 4.23 -10.01 -15.19
N PRO A 9 4.49 -10.12 -16.50
CA PRO A 9 4.53 -11.41 -17.20
C PRO A 9 5.70 -12.30 -16.78
N HIS A 10 6.79 -11.73 -16.26
CA HIS A 10 7.94 -12.43 -15.67
C HIS A 10 7.71 -12.86 -14.22
N CYS A 11 6.56 -12.53 -13.62
CA CYS A 11 6.21 -12.96 -12.27
C CYS A 11 5.81 -14.45 -12.27
N THR A 12 6.41 -15.21 -11.36
CA THR A 12 6.01 -16.57 -11.02
C THR A 12 5.28 -16.53 -9.68
N LYS A 13 3.98 -16.87 -9.69
CA LYS A 13 3.20 -17.01 -8.45
C LYS A 13 3.61 -18.30 -7.74
N ASP A 14 3.87 -18.20 -6.44
CA ASP A 14 4.13 -19.35 -5.57
C ASP A 14 3.01 -19.55 -4.53
N ASN A 15 3.04 -20.68 -3.86
CA ASN A 15 2.16 -21.02 -2.76
C ASN A 15 2.46 -20.14 -1.54
N LYS A 16 1.47 -20.03 -0.66
CA LYS A 16 1.60 -19.25 0.56
C LYS A 16 2.62 -19.94 1.49
N VAL A 17 3.68 -19.22 1.83
CA VAL A 17 4.68 -19.67 2.80
C VAL A 17 4.11 -19.59 4.22
N GLU A 18 4.22 -20.68 4.97
CA GLU A 18 3.83 -20.69 6.38
C GLU A 18 4.84 -19.95 7.27
N SER A 19 4.31 -19.27 8.29
CA SER A 19 5.10 -18.44 9.19
C SER A 19 5.91 -19.27 10.19
N LYS A 20 6.99 -19.93 9.76
CA LYS A 20 8.02 -20.46 10.66
C LYS A 20 9.11 -19.41 10.92
N SER A 21 9.92 -19.65 11.96
CA SER A 21 10.97 -18.75 12.46
C SER A 21 11.96 -18.25 11.37
N SER A 22 12.18 -19.02 10.31
CA SER A 22 13.17 -18.78 9.24
C SER A 22 12.60 -18.17 7.95
N LYS A 23 11.70 -17.18 8.04
CA LYS A 23 11.00 -16.63 6.84
C LYS A 23 11.96 -16.16 5.74
N GLY A 24 13.04 -15.47 6.10
CA GLY A 24 13.98 -14.90 5.14
C GLY A 24 14.76 -15.97 4.36
N THR A 25 15.32 -16.95 5.06
CA THR A 25 16.10 -18.05 4.45
C THR A 25 15.24 -18.87 3.50
N THR A 26 14.06 -19.28 3.94
CA THR A 26 13.14 -20.07 3.10
C THR A 26 12.70 -19.29 1.85
N LEU A 27 12.48 -17.97 1.97
CA LEU A 27 12.14 -17.14 0.80
C LEU A 27 13.33 -17.03 -0.17
N ASN A 28 14.56 -16.93 0.33
CA ASN A 28 15.75 -16.91 -0.53
C ASN A 28 15.92 -18.24 -1.28
N GLU A 29 15.78 -19.38 -0.59
CA GLU A 29 15.83 -20.71 -1.20
C GLU A 29 14.76 -20.87 -2.29
N LEU A 30 13.52 -20.42 -2.02
CA LEU A 30 12.44 -20.46 -3.02
C LEU A 30 12.77 -19.61 -4.25
N VAL A 31 13.36 -18.44 -4.04
CA VAL A 31 13.75 -17.53 -5.14
C VAL A 31 14.87 -18.15 -5.99
N GLU A 32 15.83 -18.81 -5.35
CA GLU A 32 16.90 -19.56 -6.01
C GLU A 32 16.37 -20.78 -6.79
N LEU A 33 15.50 -21.59 -6.17
CA LEU A 33 14.83 -22.74 -6.81
C LEU A 33 14.01 -22.33 -8.05
N LYS A 34 13.48 -21.11 -8.07
CA LYS A 34 12.72 -20.56 -9.20
C LYS A 34 13.57 -19.72 -10.16
N CYS A 35 14.89 -19.67 -9.96
CA CYS A 35 15.81 -18.84 -10.74
C CYS A 35 15.35 -17.37 -10.86
N CYS A 36 14.76 -16.83 -9.80
CA CYS A 36 14.27 -15.45 -9.76
C CYS A 36 15.33 -14.51 -9.17
N SER A 37 15.41 -13.27 -9.66
CA SER A 37 16.37 -12.27 -9.16
C SER A 37 15.77 -11.31 -8.12
N SER A 38 14.46 -11.35 -7.94
CA SER A 38 13.71 -10.43 -7.09
C SER A 38 12.49 -11.14 -6.51
N CYS A 39 12.05 -10.71 -5.34
CA CYS A 39 10.91 -11.29 -4.65
C CYS A 39 9.96 -10.19 -4.14
N LEU A 40 8.67 -10.41 -4.36
CA LEU A 40 7.58 -9.63 -3.76
C LEU A 40 6.84 -10.52 -2.76
N PHE A 41 7.03 -10.26 -1.47
CA PHE A 41 6.39 -11.03 -0.41
C PHE A 41 5.33 -10.20 0.32
N PHE A 42 4.08 -10.64 0.24
CA PHE A 42 2.93 -10.01 0.87
C PHE A 42 2.68 -10.64 2.25
N GLU A 43 2.90 -9.88 3.32
CA GLU A 43 2.71 -10.28 4.70
C GLU A 43 1.41 -9.64 5.25
N CYS A 44 0.34 -10.44 5.37
CA CYS A 44 -0.89 -10.01 6.04
C CYS A 44 -0.81 -10.30 7.54
N ARG A 45 -1.01 -9.28 8.39
CA ARG A 45 -1.11 -9.43 9.85
C ARG A 45 -2.52 -9.12 10.33
N LYS A 46 -3.01 -9.94 11.27
CA LYS A 46 -4.35 -9.80 11.89
C LYS A 46 -5.50 -9.68 10.89
N HIS A 47 -5.33 -10.17 9.65
CA HIS A 47 -6.27 -10.02 8.54
C HIS A 47 -6.70 -8.57 8.26
N LYS A 48 -5.86 -7.59 8.63
CA LYS A 48 -6.18 -6.15 8.52
C LYS A 48 -5.04 -5.37 7.90
N ASP A 49 -3.82 -5.63 8.35
CA ASP A 49 -2.67 -4.84 7.94
C ASP A 49 -1.88 -5.62 6.87
N LEU A 50 -1.63 -4.99 5.73
CA LEU A 50 -0.84 -5.56 4.64
C LEU A 50 0.55 -4.93 4.61
N TYR A 51 1.56 -5.77 4.67
CA TYR A 51 2.95 -5.38 4.48
C TYR A 51 3.46 -6.00 3.17
N LEU A 52 4.32 -5.26 2.48
CA LEU A 52 4.98 -5.71 1.27
C LEU A 52 6.48 -5.65 1.47
N TRP A 53 7.14 -6.78 1.26
CA TRP A 53 8.58 -6.84 1.14
C TRP A 53 8.95 -6.87 -0.34
N MET A 54 9.83 -5.96 -0.74
CA MET A 54 10.51 -5.99 -2.02
C MET A 54 11.96 -6.35 -1.76
N ALA A 55 12.45 -7.45 -2.31
CA ALA A 55 13.82 -7.91 -2.08
C ALA A 55 14.52 -8.26 -3.38
N LYS A 56 15.80 -7.89 -3.48
CA LYS A 56 16.73 -8.39 -4.51
C LYS A 56 17.48 -9.58 -3.96
N CYS A 57 17.39 -10.72 -4.65
CA CYS A 57 18.07 -11.96 -4.26
C CYS A 57 19.03 -12.39 -5.38
N PRO A 58 20.26 -12.83 -5.09
CA PRO A 58 20.92 -12.87 -3.77
C PRO A 58 21.51 -11.50 -3.35
N SER A 59 21.50 -10.52 -4.26
CA SER A 59 22.39 -9.34 -4.25
C SER A 59 22.11 -8.27 -3.19
N VAL A 60 20.96 -8.25 -2.49
CA VAL A 60 20.66 -7.31 -1.40
C VAL A 60 20.62 -5.83 -1.84
N PRO A 61 19.50 -5.11 -1.70
CA PRO A 61 18.80 -4.89 -0.43
C PRO A 61 17.36 -5.39 -0.43
N SER A 62 16.71 -5.29 0.73
CA SER A 62 15.27 -5.47 0.87
C SER A 62 14.61 -4.27 1.54
N VAL A 63 13.40 -3.96 1.10
CA VAL A 63 12.60 -2.84 1.62
C VAL A 63 11.27 -3.37 2.10
N LYS A 64 10.90 -2.99 3.32
CA LYS A 64 9.60 -3.28 3.90
C LYS A 64 8.71 -2.06 3.80
N PHE A 65 7.54 -2.23 3.20
CA PHE A 65 6.48 -1.24 3.11
C PHE A 65 5.26 -1.68 3.91
N ILE A 66 4.51 -0.73 4.46
CA ILE A 66 3.08 -0.93 4.70
C ILE A 66 2.32 -0.52 3.44
N VAL A 67 1.33 -1.31 3.05
CA VAL A 67 0.49 -1.04 1.89
C VAL A 67 -0.84 -0.47 2.37
N ASN A 68 -1.15 0.74 1.93
CA ASN A 68 -2.37 1.47 2.22
C ASN A 68 -3.16 1.73 0.93
N ALA A 69 -4.42 2.15 1.07
CA ALA A 69 -5.28 2.59 -0.05
C ALA A 69 -5.28 1.61 -1.24
N VAL A 70 -5.39 0.31 -0.98
CA VAL A 70 -5.41 -0.72 -2.01
C VAL A 70 -6.78 -0.74 -2.66
N HIS A 71 -6.84 -0.45 -3.95
CA HIS A 71 -8.02 -0.63 -4.78
C HIS A 71 -7.70 -1.55 -5.95
N THR A 72 -8.49 -2.60 -6.11
CA THR A 72 -8.28 -3.58 -7.19
C THR A 72 -8.82 -3.05 -8.53
N MET A 73 -8.36 -3.64 -9.64
CA MET A 73 -8.89 -3.34 -10.98
C MET A 73 -10.41 -3.60 -11.06
N GLU A 74 -10.93 -4.60 -10.35
CA GLU A 74 -12.36 -4.96 -10.38
C GLU A 74 -13.22 -4.00 -9.55
N GLU A 75 -12.67 -3.46 -8.46
CA GLU A 75 -13.34 -2.46 -7.61
C GLU A 75 -13.44 -1.09 -8.30
N LEU A 76 -12.41 -0.74 -9.07
CA LEU A 76 -12.32 0.53 -9.76
C LEU A 76 -13.15 0.48 -11.05
N LYS A 77 -14.20 1.30 -11.12
CA LYS A 77 -15.02 1.49 -12.33
C LYS A 77 -14.29 2.38 -13.37
N LEU A 78 -13.08 1.98 -13.73
CA LEU A 78 -12.24 2.67 -14.70
C LEU A 78 -12.48 2.11 -16.10
N THR A 79 -12.25 2.94 -17.12
CA THR A 79 -12.55 2.62 -18.52
C THR A 79 -11.32 2.17 -19.30
N GLY A 80 -10.12 2.34 -18.76
CA GLY A 80 -8.89 2.00 -19.46
C GLY A 80 -8.63 0.49 -19.48
N ASN A 81 -7.96 0.02 -20.53
CA ASN A 81 -7.54 -1.36 -20.70
C ASN A 81 -6.23 -1.42 -21.48
N HIS A 82 -5.36 -2.38 -21.21
CA HIS A 82 -4.13 -2.51 -21.97
C HIS A 82 -3.77 -3.98 -22.21
N LEU A 83 -2.95 -4.21 -23.22
CA LEU A 83 -2.51 -5.56 -23.59
C LEU A 83 -1.78 -6.23 -22.42
N ARG A 84 -2.27 -7.40 -21.99
CA ARG A 84 -1.57 -8.26 -21.04
C ARG A 84 -0.20 -8.67 -21.61
N GLY A 85 0.85 -8.44 -20.83
CA GLY A 85 2.23 -8.73 -21.21
C GLY A 85 2.89 -7.67 -22.09
N SER A 86 2.21 -6.57 -22.44
CA SER A 86 2.88 -5.41 -23.04
C SER A 86 3.90 -4.81 -22.06
N ARG A 87 4.91 -4.11 -22.59
CA ARG A 87 6.00 -3.56 -21.78
C ARG A 87 5.61 -2.18 -21.26
N PRO A 88 5.44 -1.98 -19.94
CA PRO A 88 5.09 -0.68 -19.39
C PRO A 88 6.25 0.29 -19.56
N LEU A 89 5.92 1.56 -19.76
CA LEU A 89 6.85 2.64 -19.47
C LEU A 89 6.81 2.91 -17.96
N LEU A 90 7.97 3.09 -17.35
CA LEU A 90 8.06 3.45 -15.93
C LEU A 90 8.25 4.96 -15.83
N SER A 91 7.31 5.63 -15.18
CA SER A 91 7.37 7.07 -14.89
C SER A 91 7.59 7.25 -13.40
N PHE A 92 8.58 8.07 -13.04
CA PHE A 92 8.91 8.41 -11.66
C PHE A 92 8.85 9.91 -11.47
N SER A 93 8.22 10.38 -10.38
CA SER A 93 8.30 11.78 -9.97
C SER A 93 9.73 12.18 -9.64
N SER A 94 10.11 13.44 -9.89
CA SER A 94 11.43 14.01 -9.57
C SER A 94 11.84 13.85 -8.10
N ASN A 95 10.86 13.75 -7.20
CA ASN A 95 11.08 13.52 -5.77
C ASN A 95 11.93 12.26 -5.47
N PHE A 96 11.96 11.26 -6.36
CA PHE A 96 12.77 10.07 -6.15
C PHE A 96 14.28 10.35 -6.23
N ASP A 97 14.68 11.44 -6.87
CA ASP A 97 16.08 11.81 -7.07
C ASP A 97 16.62 12.73 -5.96
N ASN A 98 15.81 13.07 -4.96
CA ASN A 98 16.19 13.95 -3.86
C ASN A 98 17.07 13.23 -2.82
N ASP A 99 16.58 12.10 -2.27
CA ASP A 99 17.27 11.39 -1.19
C ASP A 99 17.86 10.05 -1.64
N ALA A 100 18.96 9.63 -1.01
CA ALA A 100 19.64 8.36 -1.34
C ALA A 100 18.72 7.13 -1.17
N HIS A 101 17.89 7.12 -0.12
CA HIS A 101 16.95 6.01 0.11
C HIS A 101 15.87 5.95 -0.98
N TRP A 102 15.41 7.09 -1.51
CA TRP A 102 14.47 7.11 -2.62
C TRP A 102 15.11 6.67 -3.93
N LYS A 103 16.36 7.07 -4.20
CA LYS A 103 17.12 6.58 -5.37
C LYS A 103 17.25 5.06 -5.36
N LEU A 104 17.55 4.49 -4.19
CA LEU A 104 17.62 3.03 -4.02
C LEU A 104 16.27 2.36 -4.29
N VAL A 105 15.18 2.92 -3.75
CA VAL A 105 13.84 2.39 -3.98
C VAL A 105 13.42 2.53 -5.46
N LYS A 106 13.76 3.64 -6.12
CA LYS A 106 13.54 3.85 -7.56
C LYS A 106 14.24 2.78 -8.39
N GLU A 107 15.50 2.48 -8.08
CA GLU A 107 16.27 1.44 -8.78
C GLU A 107 15.66 0.04 -8.57
N MET A 108 15.29 -0.29 -7.33
CA MET A 108 14.62 -1.57 -7.02
C MET A 108 13.28 -1.71 -7.75
N ILE A 109 12.45 -0.66 -7.75
CA ILE A 109 11.18 -0.66 -8.48
C ILE A 109 11.42 -0.81 -9.97
N THR A 110 12.43 -0.12 -10.53
CA THR A 110 12.79 -0.21 -11.94
C THR A 110 13.13 -1.65 -12.33
N GLN A 111 13.93 -2.36 -11.52
CA GLN A 111 14.30 -3.75 -11.78
C GLN A 111 13.15 -4.74 -11.60
N ILE A 112 12.21 -4.48 -10.67
CA ILE A 112 11.10 -5.38 -10.37
C ILE A 112 9.96 -5.21 -11.38
N PHE A 113 9.56 -3.97 -11.66
CA PHE A 113 8.44 -3.63 -12.52
C PHE A 113 8.84 -3.49 -13.99
N GLY A 114 10.14 -3.35 -14.28
CA GLY A 114 10.68 -3.42 -15.62
C GLY A 114 10.55 -4.82 -16.20
N ILE A 115 9.86 -4.94 -17.34
CA ILE A 115 9.73 -6.22 -18.04
C ILE A 115 10.98 -6.44 -18.90
N PRO A 116 11.73 -7.54 -18.69
CA PRO A 116 12.91 -7.85 -19.48
C PRO A 116 12.59 -7.88 -20.98
N LYS A 117 13.52 -7.36 -21.78
CA LYS A 117 13.40 -7.42 -23.24
C LYS A 117 13.35 -8.90 -23.67
N ASP A 118 12.49 -9.21 -24.63
CA ASP A 118 12.35 -10.54 -25.23
C ASP A 118 11.97 -11.65 -24.23
N HIS A 119 11.37 -11.30 -23.08
CA HIS A 119 10.81 -12.28 -22.18
C HIS A 119 9.70 -13.08 -22.88
N ARG A 120 9.66 -14.40 -22.70
CA ARG A 120 8.75 -15.33 -23.43
C ARG A 120 7.27 -14.92 -23.43
N LYS A 121 6.80 -14.29 -22.35
CA LYS A 121 5.40 -13.83 -22.18
C LYS A 121 5.22 -12.33 -22.47
N SER A 122 6.28 -11.63 -22.86
CA SER A 122 6.24 -10.20 -23.19
C SER A 122 5.77 -10.00 -24.62
N LYS A 123 5.05 -8.90 -24.85
CA LYS A 123 4.66 -8.41 -26.17
C LYS A 123 5.55 -7.22 -26.55
N PRO A 124 5.81 -7.00 -27.84
CA PRO A 124 6.72 -5.95 -28.30
C PRO A 124 6.18 -4.52 -28.09
N TYR A 125 4.87 -4.37 -27.86
CA TYR A 125 4.20 -3.07 -27.78
C TYR A 125 4.31 -2.41 -26.40
N HIS A 126 4.31 -1.08 -26.41
CA HIS A 126 4.19 -0.22 -25.24
C HIS A 126 2.80 0.42 -25.23
N ASP A 127 1.91 -0.08 -24.37
CA ASP A 127 0.48 0.27 -24.37
C ASP A 127 0.04 0.94 -23.05
N HIS A 128 0.93 0.94 -22.04
CA HIS A 128 0.61 1.49 -20.73
C HIS A 128 1.84 2.02 -20.00
N VAL A 129 1.58 2.81 -18.97
CA VAL A 129 2.55 3.49 -18.12
C VAL A 129 2.27 3.14 -16.66
N PHE A 130 3.31 2.69 -15.97
CA PHE A 130 3.31 2.64 -14.50
C PHE A 130 3.87 3.94 -13.97
N ASN A 131 3.04 4.67 -13.24
CA ASN A 131 3.40 5.92 -12.61
C ASN A 131 3.65 5.71 -11.12
N PHE A 132 4.84 6.11 -10.66
CA PHE A 132 5.24 6.14 -9.27
C PHE A 132 5.46 7.60 -8.86
N SER A 133 4.67 8.07 -7.90
CA SER A 133 4.76 9.45 -7.39
C SER A 133 4.91 9.47 -5.88
N ILE A 134 5.80 10.32 -5.37
CA ILE A 134 5.96 10.50 -3.92
C ILE A 134 5.12 11.70 -3.47
N VAL A 135 4.19 11.46 -2.54
CA VAL A 135 3.37 12.50 -1.89
C VAL A 135 3.37 12.21 -0.39
N ASP A 136 3.71 13.20 0.43
CA ASP A 136 3.79 13.07 1.90
C ASP A 136 4.64 11.88 2.39
N GLY A 137 5.75 11.60 1.72
CA GLY A 137 6.62 10.45 2.05
C GLY A 137 6.03 9.08 1.70
N HIS A 138 4.95 9.05 0.92
CA HIS A 138 4.31 7.82 0.45
C HIS A 138 4.45 7.68 -1.07
N ILE A 139 4.73 6.47 -1.54
CA ILE A 139 4.76 6.15 -2.97
C ILE A 139 3.36 5.73 -3.43
N TRP A 140 2.78 6.52 -4.32
CA TRP A 140 1.53 6.20 -5.00
C TRP A 140 1.81 5.53 -6.32
N PHE A 141 1.24 4.33 -6.50
CA PHE A 141 1.26 3.60 -7.75
C PHE A 141 -0.05 3.82 -8.51
N ARG A 142 0.07 4.14 -9.80
CA ARG A 142 -1.05 4.18 -10.74
C ARG A 142 -0.64 3.57 -12.08
N ASN A 143 -1.62 3.01 -12.78
CA ASN A 143 -1.44 2.38 -14.09
C ASN A 143 -2.36 3.04 -15.11
N TYR A 144 -1.78 3.52 -16.21
CA TYR A 144 -2.47 4.27 -17.26
C TYR A 144 -2.27 3.59 -18.61
N GLN A 145 -3.35 3.42 -19.36
CA GLN A 145 -3.33 3.11 -20.78
C GLN A 145 -2.88 4.32 -21.58
N ILE A 146 -2.07 4.09 -22.60
CA ILE A 146 -1.70 5.08 -23.61
C ILE A 146 -2.76 5.04 -24.71
N THR A 147 -3.46 6.15 -24.91
CA THR A 147 -4.47 6.28 -25.97
C THR A 147 -4.03 7.36 -26.94
N VAL A 148 -4.02 7.03 -28.23
CA VAL A 148 -3.78 8.00 -29.31
C VAL A 148 -5.06 8.05 -30.14
N PRO A 149 -5.69 9.23 -30.31
CA PRO A 149 -6.86 9.37 -31.18
C PRO A 149 -6.49 8.94 -32.60
N HIS A 150 -7.17 7.91 -33.10
CA HIS A 150 -6.96 7.41 -34.46
C HIS A 150 -8.06 7.96 -35.37
N ASN A 151 -7.68 8.77 -36.36
CA ASN A 151 -8.52 9.00 -37.53
C ASN A 151 -8.21 7.88 -38.53
N GLU A 152 -9.23 7.15 -38.97
CA GLU A 152 -9.16 5.84 -39.65
C GLU A 152 -8.32 5.77 -40.95
N SER A 153 -7.79 6.89 -41.45
CA SER A 153 -7.17 6.99 -42.77
C SER A 153 -5.64 6.99 -42.80
N VAL A 154 -4.92 7.06 -41.68
CA VAL A 154 -3.44 7.10 -41.70
C VAL A 154 -2.82 6.31 -40.54
N LYS A 155 -1.86 5.41 -40.86
CA LYS A 155 -0.94 4.80 -39.88
C LYS A 155 -0.28 5.94 -39.09
N VAL A 156 -0.70 6.12 -37.84
CA VAL A 156 -0.31 7.17 -36.87
C VAL A 156 0.74 8.15 -37.43
N ALA A 157 0.26 9.23 -38.07
CA ALA A 157 1.14 10.32 -38.47
C ALA A 157 1.84 10.89 -37.22
N ARG A 158 3.08 11.35 -37.31
CA ARG A 158 3.85 11.90 -36.17
C ARG A 158 3.09 13.00 -35.40
N GLY A 159 2.16 13.71 -36.04
CA GLY A 159 1.27 14.70 -35.39
C GLY A 159 0.20 14.11 -34.45
N GLY A 160 -0.04 12.80 -34.46
CA GLY A 160 -0.94 12.13 -33.51
C GLY A 160 -0.38 12.04 -32.08
N LEU A 161 0.94 12.14 -31.91
CA LEU A 161 1.57 12.10 -30.58
C LEU A 161 1.18 13.32 -29.72
N GLU A 162 0.91 14.48 -30.33
CA GLU A 162 0.52 15.69 -29.60
C GLU A 162 -0.83 15.56 -28.89
N LYS A 163 -1.68 14.63 -29.35
CA LYS A 163 -3.00 14.34 -28.76
C LYS A 163 -3.02 13.07 -27.92
N MET A 164 -1.86 12.55 -27.52
CA MET A 164 -1.77 11.38 -26.66
C MET A 164 -2.43 11.66 -25.30
N THR A 165 -3.38 10.81 -24.93
CA THR A 165 -4.07 10.87 -23.64
C THR A 165 -3.77 9.62 -22.81
N LEU A 166 -3.89 9.76 -21.49
CA LEU A 166 -3.71 8.68 -20.54
C LEU A 166 -5.04 8.35 -19.87
N ILE A 167 -5.47 7.10 -19.96
CA ILE A 167 -6.71 6.62 -19.33
C ILE A 167 -6.34 5.65 -18.21
N GLU A 168 -6.85 5.86 -17.01
CA GLU A 168 -6.48 5.02 -15.87
C GLU A 168 -7.11 3.61 -15.98
N VAL A 169 -6.34 2.58 -15.60
CA VAL A 169 -6.77 1.16 -15.60
C VAL A 169 -6.81 0.58 -14.19
N GLY A 170 -5.82 0.95 -13.36
CA GLY A 170 -5.59 0.36 -12.04
C GLY A 170 -4.65 -0.86 -12.06
N PRO A 171 -4.35 -1.47 -10.90
CA PRO A 171 -4.85 -1.14 -9.56
C PRO A 171 -4.23 0.15 -9.00
N ARG A 172 -4.79 0.64 -7.90
CA ARG A 172 -4.21 1.72 -7.08
C ARG A 172 -3.71 1.16 -5.77
N PHE A 173 -2.55 1.60 -5.33
CA PHE A 173 -2.08 1.35 -3.97
C PHE A 173 -1.05 2.39 -3.57
N CYS A 174 -0.90 2.53 -2.26
CA CYS A 174 0.04 3.44 -1.63
C CYS A 174 1.03 2.62 -0.81
N LEU A 175 2.33 2.85 -1.01
CA LEU A 175 3.41 2.21 -0.27
C LEU A 175 4.05 3.25 0.64
N ASN A 176 4.03 2.98 1.95
CA ASN A 176 4.80 3.77 2.92
C ASN A 176 6.02 2.95 3.36
N PRO A 177 7.26 3.42 3.10
CA PRO A 177 8.46 2.71 3.52
C PRO A 177 8.57 2.68 5.04
N ILE A 178 8.84 1.50 5.59
CA ILE A 178 9.06 1.29 7.02
C ILE A 178 10.56 1.27 7.31
N LYS A 179 11.26 0.31 6.70
CA LYS A 179 12.70 0.10 6.85
C LYS A 179 13.31 -0.45 5.57
N ILE A 180 14.56 -0.09 5.33
CA ILE A 180 15.43 -0.67 4.30
C ILE A 180 16.50 -1.48 5.02
N PHE A 181 16.71 -2.70 4.56
CA PHE A 181 17.71 -3.61 5.09
C PHE A 181 18.79 -3.86 4.06
N GLY A 182 20.03 -3.90 4.55
CA GLY A 182 21.21 -4.35 3.82
C GLY A 182 21.36 -5.87 3.84
N GLY A 183 20.25 -6.62 3.92
CA GLY A 183 20.17 -8.06 3.71
C GLY A 183 18.85 -8.42 3.01
N SER A 184 18.74 -9.64 2.48
CA SER A 184 17.46 -10.14 1.96
C SER A 184 16.55 -10.57 3.13
N PHE A 185 15.40 -9.91 3.28
CA PHE A 185 14.42 -10.15 4.35
C PHE A 185 14.97 -10.02 5.79
N GLY A 186 16.03 -9.24 5.97
CA GLY A 186 16.71 -9.06 7.25
C GLY A 186 18.07 -8.38 7.06
N GLY A 187 18.94 -8.44 8.07
CA GLY A 187 20.26 -7.81 8.04
C GLY A 187 20.30 -6.40 8.66
N PRO A 188 21.42 -5.67 8.54
CA PRO A 188 21.57 -4.35 9.12
C PRO A 188 20.56 -3.37 8.52
N THR A 189 19.97 -2.51 9.36
CA THR A 189 19.02 -1.49 8.90
C THR A 189 19.81 -0.33 8.29
N LEU A 190 19.60 -0.10 6.99
CA LEU A 190 20.24 1.02 6.26
C LEU A 190 19.44 2.31 6.39
N TYR A 191 18.11 2.19 6.50
CA TYR A 191 17.21 3.32 6.67
C TYR A 191 15.98 2.89 7.46
N GLU A 192 15.52 3.77 8.34
CA GLU A 192 14.26 3.64 9.07
C GLU A 192 13.47 4.93 8.93
N ASN A 193 12.22 4.82 8.53
CA ASN A 193 11.36 5.99 8.34
C ASN A 193 10.90 6.53 9.71
N PRO A 194 11.33 7.74 10.13
CA PRO A 194 10.96 8.30 11.43
C PRO A 194 9.47 8.67 11.51
N LEU A 195 8.81 8.88 10.36
CA LEU A 195 7.40 9.26 10.29
C LEU A 195 6.45 8.05 10.34
N TYR A 196 6.99 6.83 10.21
CA TYR A 196 6.18 5.63 10.19
C TYR A 196 5.66 5.29 11.59
N VAL A 197 4.33 5.21 11.73
CA VAL A 197 3.65 4.69 12.92
C VAL A 197 2.92 3.40 12.57
N SER A 198 3.15 2.35 13.38
CA SER A 198 2.50 1.08 13.12
C SER A 198 0.98 1.15 13.35
N PRO A 199 0.15 0.47 12.53
CA PRO A 199 -1.31 0.41 12.75
C PRO A 199 -1.70 -0.17 14.11
N ASN A 200 -0.84 -1.02 14.69
CA ASN A 200 -1.04 -1.53 16.04
C ASN A 200 -0.92 -0.43 17.09
N GLN A 201 0.07 0.46 16.95
CA GLN A 201 0.27 1.57 17.85
C GLN A 201 -0.86 2.60 17.73
N ILE A 202 -1.32 2.91 16.52
CA ILE A 202 -2.49 3.77 16.29
C ILE A 202 -3.73 3.18 17.00
N ARG A 203 -4.03 1.91 16.77
CA ARG A 203 -5.17 1.24 17.43
C ARG A 203 -5.02 1.17 18.95
N ALA A 204 -3.81 0.97 19.46
CA ALA A 204 -3.54 0.98 20.91
C ALA A 204 -3.76 2.37 21.50
N LEU A 205 -3.34 3.43 20.79
CA LEU A 205 -3.52 4.82 21.18
C LEU A 205 -5.01 5.20 21.19
N GLU A 206 -5.76 4.85 20.13
CA GLU A 206 -7.21 5.03 20.08
C GLU A 206 -7.92 4.30 21.22
N LYS A 207 -7.51 3.04 21.51
CA LYS A 207 -8.07 2.27 22.62
C LYS A 207 -7.77 2.95 23.96
N ARG A 208 -6.56 3.50 24.15
CA ARG A 208 -6.16 4.24 25.35
C ARG A 208 -6.92 5.57 25.51
N GLN A 209 -7.17 6.29 24.42
CA GLN A 209 -8.00 7.51 24.44
C GLN A 209 -9.47 7.21 24.78
N LYS A 210 -9.99 6.09 24.29
CA LYS A 210 -11.34 5.60 24.64
C LYS A 210 -11.41 5.02 26.05
N ALA A 211 -10.28 4.52 26.58
CA ALA A 211 -10.18 4.05 27.95
C ALA A 211 -10.42 5.20 28.95
N GLY A 212 -11.06 4.88 30.06
CA GLY A 212 -11.43 5.88 31.07
C GLY A 212 -12.75 6.60 30.82
N LYS A 213 -13.41 6.48 29.65
CA LYS A 213 -14.80 6.93 29.47
C LYS A 213 -15.74 6.30 30.50
N TYR A 214 -15.61 5.00 30.74
CA TYR A 214 -16.37 4.29 31.76
C TYR A 214 -16.06 4.79 33.17
N ALA A 215 -14.79 4.94 33.53
CA ALA A 215 -14.38 5.47 34.83
C ALA A 215 -14.89 6.91 35.06
N LYS A 216 -14.82 7.77 34.03
CA LYS A 216 -15.42 9.12 34.05
C LYS A 216 -16.93 9.06 34.24
N LYS A 217 -17.64 8.16 33.54
CA LYS A 217 -19.09 7.95 33.69
C LYS A 217 -19.45 7.51 35.12
N VAL A 218 -18.70 6.58 35.71
CA VAL A 218 -18.91 6.11 37.08
C VAL A 218 -18.67 7.23 38.09
N LYS A 219 -17.57 8.00 37.94
CA LYS A 219 -17.29 9.17 38.79
C LYS A 219 -18.38 10.23 38.67
N ALA A 220 -18.86 10.52 37.45
CA ALA A 220 -19.96 11.46 37.22
C ALA A 220 -21.27 10.99 37.88
N LYS A 221 -21.61 9.69 37.79
CA LYS A 221 -22.79 9.12 38.46
C LYS A 221 -22.70 9.23 39.99
N LYS A 222 -21.53 8.96 40.58
CA LYS A 222 -21.30 9.15 42.02
C LYS A 222 -21.42 10.63 42.42
N ARG A 223 -20.80 11.54 41.65
CA ARG A 223 -20.89 12.99 41.89
C ARG A 223 -22.33 13.49 41.84
N ARG A 224 -23.12 13.05 40.86
CA ARG A 224 -24.54 13.38 40.75
C ARG A 224 -25.35 12.90 41.96
N LYS A 225 -25.15 11.65 42.38
CA LYS A 225 -25.81 11.12 43.60
C LYS A 225 -25.45 11.91 44.85
N MET A 226 -24.18 12.27 45.02
CA MET A 226 -23.76 13.09 46.16
C MET A 226 -24.37 14.49 46.10
N HIS A 227 -24.50 15.08 44.91
CA HIS A 227 -25.17 16.38 44.72
C HIS A 227 -26.66 16.31 45.01
N GLU A 228 -27.36 15.26 44.56
CA GLU A 228 -28.78 15.02 44.87
C GLU A 228 -28.98 14.84 46.39
N LEU A 229 -28.05 14.15 47.08
CA LEU A 229 -28.10 13.96 48.52
C LEU A 229 -27.79 15.24 49.32
N SER A 230 -26.85 16.06 48.84
CA SER A 230 -26.46 17.32 49.50
C SER A 230 -27.43 18.46 49.24
N ASN A 231 -28.22 18.38 48.18
CA ASN A 231 -29.23 19.36 47.80
C ASN A 231 -30.62 18.70 47.73
N PRO A 232 -31.17 18.23 48.87
CA PRO A 232 -32.55 17.79 48.91
C PRO A 232 -33.44 18.97 48.52
N LEU A 233 -34.40 18.72 47.63
CA LEU A 233 -35.40 19.72 47.29
C LEU A 233 -36.33 19.88 48.50
N GLU A 234 -36.60 21.13 48.87
CA GLU A 234 -37.65 21.46 49.84
C GLU A 234 -38.95 20.76 49.42
N PRO A 235 -39.65 20.08 50.35
CA PRO A 235 -40.96 19.53 50.07
C PRO A 235 -41.88 20.65 49.56
N ASN A 236 -42.51 20.44 48.42
CA ASN A 236 -43.47 21.40 47.90
C ASN A 236 -44.67 21.44 48.85
N GLU A 237 -44.93 22.59 49.47
CA GLU A 237 -45.98 22.80 50.48
C GLU A 237 -47.38 22.43 49.96
N PHE A 238 -47.57 22.40 48.64
CA PHE A 238 -48.83 22.08 47.98
C PHE A 238 -48.88 20.65 47.40
N ALA A 239 -47.87 19.81 47.65
CA ALA A 239 -47.73 18.48 47.02
C ALA A 239 -48.88 17.51 47.34
N ASP A 240 -49.59 17.72 48.45
CA ASP A 240 -50.69 16.87 48.91
C ASP A 240 -52.08 17.52 48.75
N MET A 241 -52.18 18.72 48.16
CA MET A 241 -53.49 19.41 47.99
C MET A 241 -54.47 18.70 47.04
N TRP A 242 -54.00 17.76 46.22
CA TRP A 242 -54.78 17.14 45.15
C TRP A 242 -54.75 15.61 45.16
N LYS A 243 -54.35 14.98 46.28
CA LYS A 243 -54.45 13.52 46.43
C LYS A 243 -55.82 13.16 47.01
N GLU A 244 -56.76 12.80 46.14
CA GLU A 244 -58.03 12.13 46.48
C GLU A 244 -57.83 10.67 46.90
#